data_AF-A0A383DNM5-F1
#
_entry.id   AF-A0A383DNM5-F1
#
_cell.length_a   1.000
_cell.length_b   1.000
_cell.length_c   1.000
_cell.angle_alpha   90.00
_cell.angle_beta   90.00
_cell.angle_gamma   90.00
#
_symmetry.space_group_name_H-M   'P 1'
#
loop_
_entity.id
_entity.type
_entity.pdbx_description
1 polymer ?
#
loop_
_entity_poly.entity_id
_entity_poly.type
_entity_poly.pdbx_seq_one_letter_code
_entity_poly.pdbx_strand_id
1 'polypeptide(L)'
;MEKKSKTLNLNFGPQHPAAHGVLRLILELDGEVVEKADPHIGLLHRGTEKLIENKTYIQAVPYFDRLDYVAPMNQEHAFALAIEKILKIEVPIRAQFIRVMFCEIGRILSHILNITTQALDVGALTPSLWGFEERETLMTFYERVSGSRLHANYFRAGGVHRDLPRGLVEDILKFCVNFPKVINEIETLLTDNR
;
A
#
# COMPACT_ATOMS: atom_id res chain seq x y z
N MET A 1 19.54 46.98 -16.58
CA MET A 1 18.68 46.56 -15.46
C MET A 1 18.07 45.22 -15.82
N GLU A 2 18.65 44.11 -15.35
CA GLU A 2 18.01 42.81 -15.47
C GLU A 2 16.68 42.85 -14.69
N LYS A 3 15.57 42.56 -15.38
CA LYS A 3 14.28 42.35 -14.72
C LYS A 3 14.46 41.15 -13.80
N LYS A 4 14.47 41.35 -12.49
CA LYS A 4 14.25 40.26 -11.54
C LYS A 4 12.90 39.63 -11.87
N SER A 5 12.92 38.40 -12.37
CA SER A 5 11.74 37.54 -12.45
C SER A 5 11.04 37.56 -11.09
N LYS A 6 9.74 37.83 -11.06
CA LYS A 6 8.94 37.80 -9.83
C LYS A 6 8.52 36.34 -9.64
N THR A 7 9.31 35.60 -8.86
CA THR A 7 8.97 34.24 -8.45
C THR A 7 7.73 34.27 -7.55
N LEU A 8 6.70 33.52 -7.91
CA LEU A 8 5.49 33.32 -7.13
C LEU A 8 5.71 32.16 -6.14
N ASN A 9 5.50 32.42 -4.86
CA ASN A 9 5.53 31.35 -3.85
C ASN A 9 4.11 30.83 -3.62
N LEU A 10 3.85 29.59 -4.03
CA LEU A 10 2.59 28.89 -3.82
C LEU A 10 2.75 27.87 -2.68
N ASN A 11 1.81 27.89 -1.73
CA ASN A 11 1.75 26.89 -0.66
C ASN A 11 0.64 25.88 -0.99
N PHE A 12 1.04 24.69 -1.44
CA PHE A 12 0.14 23.56 -1.63
C PHE A 12 -0.05 22.86 -0.27
N GLY A 13 -1.20 23.14 0.36
CA GLY A 13 -1.49 22.73 1.72
C GLY A 13 -1.97 21.28 1.87
N PRO A 14 -1.96 20.73 3.11
CA PRO A 14 -2.27 19.33 3.41
C PRO A 14 -3.75 18.96 3.29
N GLN A 15 -4.63 19.89 2.96
CA GLN A 15 -6.06 19.63 2.75
C GLN A 15 -6.39 19.36 1.27
N HIS A 16 -5.42 19.56 0.37
CA HIS A 16 -5.67 19.43 -1.06
C HIS A 16 -5.87 17.95 -1.44
N PRO A 17 -6.92 17.59 -2.21
CA PRO A 17 -7.18 16.20 -2.60
C PRO A 17 -6.00 15.49 -3.26
N ALA A 18 -5.30 16.16 -4.18
CA ALA A 18 -4.11 15.63 -4.85
C ALA A 18 -2.86 15.49 -3.95
N ALA A 19 -2.93 15.88 -2.67
CA ALA A 19 -1.85 15.66 -1.71
C ALA A 19 -1.83 14.23 -1.13
N HIS A 20 -2.87 13.42 -1.40
CA HIS A 20 -3.05 12.05 -0.90
C HIS A 20 -2.79 11.88 0.60
N GLY A 21 -3.41 12.77 1.38
CA GLY A 21 -3.21 12.84 2.82
C GLY A 21 -2.46 14.10 3.20
N VAL A 22 -1.43 13.97 4.02
CA VAL A 22 -0.78 15.12 4.68
C VAL A 22 0.58 15.42 4.08
N LEU A 23 0.57 16.00 2.88
CA LEU A 23 1.74 16.55 2.22
C LEU A 23 1.58 18.08 2.09
N ARG A 24 2.63 18.82 2.46
CA ARG A 24 2.72 20.25 2.21
C ARG A 24 3.87 20.51 1.24
N LEU A 25 3.60 21.17 0.12
CA LEU A 25 4.63 21.57 -0.84
C LEU A 25 4.70 23.09 -0.90
N ILE A 26 5.89 23.65 -0.67
CA ILE A 26 6.18 25.05 -0.99
C ILE A 26 6.79 25.09 -2.37
N LEU A 27 6.09 25.69 -3.33
CA LEU A 27 6.51 25.78 -4.72
C LEU A 27 6.94 27.22 -5.02
N GLU A 28 8.14 27.37 -5.60
CA GLU A 28 8.62 28.62 -6.19
C GLU A 28 8.41 28.51 -7.70
N LEU A 29 7.53 29.35 -8.25
CA LEU A 29 7.06 29.30 -9.63
C LEU A 29 7.53 30.53 -10.42
N ASP A 30 8.02 30.34 -11.64
CA ASP A 30 8.13 31.40 -12.66
C ASP A 30 7.09 31.14 -13.75
N GLY A 31 5.93 31.80 -13.62
CA GLY A 31 4.75 31.49 -14.44
C GLY A 31 4.22 30.08 -14.16
N GLU A 32 4.27 29.22 -15.17
CA GLU A 32 3.85 27.80 -15.09
C GLU A 32 5.03 26.85 -14.79
N VAL A 33 6.26 27.34 -14.81
CA VAL A 33 7.46 26.53 -14.58
C VAL A 33 7.78 26.48 -13.09
N VAL A 34 7.95 25.28 -12.56
CA VAL A 34 8.42 25.05 -11.18
C VAL A 34 9.94 25.20 -11.15
N GLU A 35 10.44 26.26 -10.53
CA GLU A 35 11.89 26.41 -10.31
C GLU A 35 12.37 25.59 -9.11
N LYS A 36 11.54 25.53 -8.06
CA LYS A 36 11.87 24.79 -6.84
C LYS A 36 10.61 24.26 -6.15
N ALA A 37 10.72 23.06 -5.61
CA ALA A 37 9.71 22.45 -4.76
C ALA A 37 10.35 21.98 -3.45
N ASP A 38 9.84 22.46 -2.32
CA ASP A 38 10.26 22.06 -0.98
C ASP A 38 9.14 21.25 -0.29
N PRO A 39 9.25 19.91 -0.22
CA PRO A 39 8.27 19.06 0.42
C PRO A 39 8.45 19.02 1.94
N HIS A 40 7.49 19.59 2.66
CA HIS A 40 7.43 19.51 4.11
C HIS A 40 6.67 18.25 4.53
N ILE A 41 7.45 17.23 4.89
CA ILE A 41 6.95 15.95 5.41
C ILE A 41 6.97 15.91 6.94
N GLY A 42 6.39 14.86 7.53
CA GLY A 42 6.38 14.64 8.99
C GLY A 42 5.05 14.97 9.67
N LEU A 43 4.05 15.46 8.94
CA LEU A 43 2.70 15.69 9.46
C LEU A 43 2.00 14.39 9.94
N LEU A 44 2.41 13.23 9.41
CA LEU A 44 1.97 11.90 9.86
C LEU A 44 3.03 11.16 10.71
N HIS A 45 4.10 11.85 11.12
CA HIS A 45 5.13 11.22 11.95
C HIS A 45 4.56 10.92 13.34
N ARG A 46 4.63 9.64 13.74
CA ARG A 46 4.04 9.12 14.98
C ARG A 46 5.07 8.58 15.97
N GLY A 47 6.37 8.74 15.71
CA GLY A 47 7.44 8.20 16.55
C GLY A 47 7.36 6.67 16.70
N THR A 48 6.99 5.96 15.63
CA THR A 48 6.74 4.50 15.66
C THR A 48 7.96 3.71 16.10
N GLU A 49 9.15 4.08 15.63
CA GLU A 49 10.42 3.48 16.07
C GLU A 49 10.61 3.58 17.59
N LYS A 50 10.30 4.75 18.19
CA LYS A 50 10.45 4.98 19.62
C LYS A 50 9.45 4.17 20.45
N LEU A 51 8.26 3.93 19.90
CA LEU A 51 7.26 3.07 20.54
C LEU A 51 7.65 1.60 20.47
N ILE A 52 8.33 1.17 19.41
CA ILE A 52 8.81 -0.21 19.24
C ILE A 52 9.93 -0.53 20.24
N GLU A 53 10.83 0.41 20.55
CA GLU A 53 11.89 0.21 21.56
C GLU A 53 11.35 -0.22 22.93
N ASN A 54 10.16 0.27 23.30
CA ASN A 54 9.53 -0.02 24.59
C ASN A 54 8.60 -1.25 24.55
N LYS A 55 8.64 -2.04 23.47
CA LYS A 55 7.73 -3.18 23.23
C LYS A 55 8.49 -4.44 22.87
N THR A 56 7.87 -5.57 23.19
CA THR A 56 8.39 -6.88 22.78
C THR A 56 8.18 -7.10 21.28
N TYR A 57 8.98 -7.97 20.66
CA TYR A 57 8.89 -8.26 19.22
C TYR A 57 7.48 -8.65 18.76
N ILE A 58 6.75 -9.45 19.55
CA ILE A 58 5.37 -9.86 19.22
C ILE A 58 4.41 -8.66 19.25
N GLN A 59 4.59 -7.76 20.21
CA GLN A 59 3.81 -6.53 20.33
C GLN A 59 4.20 -5.47 19.29
N ALA A 60 5.39 -5.58 18.69
CA ALA A 60 5.90 -4.67 17.66
C ALA A 60 5.34 -4.98 16.26
N VAL A 61 4.98 -6.24 15.95
CA VAL A 61 4.45 -6.64 14.63
C VAL A 61 3.34 -5.71 14.10
N PRO A 62 2.31 -5.33 14.88
CA PRO A 62 1.22 -4.48 14.38
C PRO A 62 1.63 -3.05 14.03
N TYR A 63 2.82 -2.61 14.42
CA TYR A 63 3.32 -1.30 13.99
C TYR A 63 3.72 -1.33 12.52
N PHE A 64 4.28 -2.44 12.03
CA PHE A 64 4.70 -2.61 10.65
C PHE A 64 3.51 -2.62 9.68
N ASP A 65 2.40 -3.24 10.08
CA ASP A 65 1.11 -3.19 9.37
C ASP A 65 0.56 -1.79 9.10
N ARG A 66 1.01 -0.82 9.90
CA ARG A 66 0.49 0.55 9.90
C ARG A 66 1.46 1.54 9.29
N LEU A 67 2.67 1.11 8.93
CA LEU A 67 3.66 1.95 8.25
C LEU A 67 3.25 2.11 6.79
N ASP A 68 3.30 1.02 6.04
CA ASP A 68 2.69 0.92 4.71
C ASP A 68 1.32 0.26 4.85
N TYR A 69 0.30 1.10 5.01
CA TYR A 69 -1.08 0.66 5.21
C TYR A 69 -1.72 0.10 3.95
N VAL A 70 -1.04 0.15 2.80
CA VAL A 70 -1.55 -0.35 1.52
C VAL A 70 -1.19 -1.84 1.35
N ALA A 71 -0.01 -2.24 1.80
CA ALA A 71 0.48 -3.63 1.75
C ALA A 71 0.89 -4.16 3.14
N PRO A 72 -0.05 -4.28 4.10
CA PRO A 72 0.26 -4.59 5.50
C PRO A 72 0.99 -5.93 5.67
N MET A 73 0.48 -7.01 5.06
CA MET A 73 1.11 -8.34 5.15
C MET A 73 2.54 -8.38 4.60
N ASN A 74 2.88 -7.53 3.62
CA ASN A 74 4.24 -7.46 3.08
C ASN A 74 5.20 -6.84 4.11
N GLN A 75 4.72 -5.86 4.89
CA GLN A 75 5.49 -5.28 5.99
C GLN A 75 5.63 -6.25 7.18
N GLU A 76 4.55 -6.98 7.54
CA GLU A 76 4.65 -8.05 8.54
C GLU A 76 5.69 -9.09 8.12
N HIS A 77 5.70 -9.46 6.84
CA HIS A 77 6.62 -10.45 6.28
C HIS A 77 8.07 -9.99 6.44
N ALA A 78 8.38 -8.75 6.07
CA ALA A 78 9.73 -8.20 6.20
C ALA A 78 10.23 -8.24 7.64
N PHE A 79 9.38 -7.87 8.61
CA PHE A 79 9.74 -7.90 10.02
C PHE A 79 9.86 -9.34 10.56
N ALA A 80 8.98 -10.25 10.16
CA ALA A 80 9.05 -11.65 10.54
C ALA A 80 10.33 -12.32 10.02
N LEU A 81 10.71 -12.08 8.76
CA LEU A 81 11.97 -12.58 8.19
C LEU A 81 13.20 -12.04 8.91
N ALA A 82 13.18 -10.76 9.32
CA ALA A 82 14.29 -10.19 10.08
C ALA A 82 14.49 -10.91 11.42
N ILE A 83 13.39 -11.19 12.14
CA ILE A 83 13.42 -11.95 13.39
C ILE A 83 13.89 -13.39 13.15
N GLU A 84 13.34 -14.06 12.13
CA GLU A 84 13.69 -15.45 11.78
C GLU A 84 15.16 -15.61 11.40
N LYS A 85 15.72 -14.62 10.67
CA LYS A 85 17.13 -14.58 10.30
C LYS A 85 18.04 -14.41 11.53
N ILE A 86 17.65 -13.58 12.49
CA ILE A 86 18.39 -13.38 13.74
C ILE A 86 18.34 -14.64 14.60
N LEU A 87 17.18 -15.28 14.70
CA LEU A 87 16.97 -16.50 15.49
C LEU A 87 17.47 -17.78 14.80
N LYS A 88 17.80 -17.72 13.50
CA LYS A 88 18.22 -18.86 12.67
C LYS A 88 17.21 -20.01 12.69
N ILE A 89 15.92 -19.68 12.55
CA ILE A 89 14.83 -20.66 12.56
C ILE A 89 14.35 -20.89 11.12
N GLU A 90 14.11 -22.15 10.77
CA GLU A 90 13.46 -22.53 9.51
C GLU A 90 11.94 -22.58 9.68
N VAL A 91 11.24 -21.88 8.79
CA VAL A 91 9.77 -21.84 8.76
C VAL A 91 9.24 -23.06 8.02
N PRO A 92 8.14 -23.71 8.48
CA PRO A 92 7.54 -24.84 7.77
C PRO A 92 7.17 -24.51 6.31
N ILE A 93 7.39 -25.47 5.40
CA ILE A 93 7.14 -25.31 3.95
C ILE A 93 5.74 -24.77 3.65
N ARG A 94 4.71 -25.29 4.34
CA ARG A 94 3.32 -24.83 4.19
C ARG A 94 3.16 -23.34 4.49
N ALA A 95 3.80 -22.85 5.55
CA ALA A 95 3.74 -21.44 5.94
C ALA A 95 4.47 -20.54 4.93
N GLN A 96 5.57 -21.02 4.32
CA GLN A 96 6.26 -20.30 3.25
C GLN A 96 5.35 -20.09 2.03
N PHE A 97 4.65 -21.13 1.58
CA PHE A 97 3.72 -21.01 0.45
C PHE A 97 2.55 -20.06 0.73
N ILE A 98 1.96 -20.13 1.93
CA ILE A 98 0.89 -19.21 2.34
C ILE A 98 1.40 -17.77 2.34
N ARG A 99 2.60 -17.54 2.87
CA ARG A 99 3.21 -16.20 2.90
C ARG A 99 3.43 -15.64 1.52
N VAL A 100 4.00 -16.42 0.59
CA VAL A 100 4.22 -15.98 -0.79
C VAL A 100 2.88 -15.64 -1.44
N MET A 101 1.88 -16.52 -1.34
CA MET A 101 0.54 -16.28 -1.90
C MET A 101 -0.07 -14.95 -1.42
N PHE A 102 -0.02 -14.68 -0.11
CA PHE A 102 -0.56 -13.44 0.44
C PHE A 102 0.29 -12.20 0.15
N CYS A 103 1.62 -12.33 0.02
CA CYS A 103 2.47 -11.22 -0.43
C CYS A 103 2.19 -10.83 -1.88
N GLU A 104 1.87 -11.81 -2.73
CA GLU A 104 1.46 -11.57 -4.13
C GLU A 104 0.09 -10.90 -4.20
N ILE A 105 -0.86 -11.33 -3.37
CA ILE A 105 -2.16 -10.63 -3.22
C ILE A 105 -1.95 -9.20 -2.71
N GLY A 106 -1.09 -9.00 -1.70
CA GLY A 106 -0.72 -7.69 -1.19
C GLY A 106 -0.07 -6.79 -2.24
N ARG A 107 0.73 -7.36 -3.14
CA ARG A 107 1.30 -6.64 -4.29
C ARG A 107 0.21 -6.19 -5.26
N ILE A 108 -0.75 -7.07 -5.59
CA ILE A 108 -1.89 -6.72 -6.46
C ILE A 108 -2.72 -5.60 -5.81
N LEU A 109 -3.08 -5.72 -4.53
CA LEU A 109 -3.78 -4.70 -3.76
C LEU A 109 -3.09 -3.32 -3.83
N SER A 110 -1.76 -3.32 -3.73
CA SER A 110 -0.95 -2.10 -3.79
C SER A 110 -0.93 -1.46 -5.17
N HIS A 111 -0.70 -2.25 -6.23
CA HIS A 111 -0.68 -1.72 -7.58
C HIS A 111 -2.05 -1.25 -8.06
N ILE A 112 -3.14 -1.96 -7.71
CA ILE A 112 -4.50 -1.49 -8.02
C ILE A 112 -4.72 -0.11 -7.41
N LEU A 113 -4.41 0.06 -6.11
CA LEU A 113 -4.57 1.35 -5.46
C LEU A 113 -3.73 2.43 -6.17
N ASN A 114 -2.45 2.16 -6.43
CA ASN A 114 -1.56 3.13 -7.06
C ASN A 114 -2.04 3.59 -8.43
N ILE A 115 -2.39 2.65 -9.33
CA ILE A 115 -2.84 2.97 -10.69
C ILE A 115 -4.17 3.73 -10.65
N THR A 116 -5.11 3.28 -9.83
CA THR A 116 -6.44 3.90 -9.73
C THR A 116 -6.40 5.30 -9.12
N THR A 117 -5.59 5.52 -8.08
CA THR A 117 -5.45 6.84 -7.46
C THR A 117 -4.70 7.80 -8.38
N GLN A 118 -3.67 7.33 -9.08
CA GLN A 118 -2.97 8.15 -10.08
C GLN A 118 -3.90 8.55 -11.23
N ALA A 119 -4.72 7.61 -11.73
CA ALA A 119 -5.72 7.90 -12.74
C ALA A 119 -6.76 8.93 -12.23
N LEU A 120 -7.17 8.81 -10.97
CA LEU A 120 -8.11 9.73 -10.33
C LEU A 120 -7.55 11.16 -10.24
N ASP A 121 -6.28 11.33 -9.91
CA ASP A 121 -5.64 12.65 -9.82
C ASP A 121 -5.56 13.37 -11.16
N VAL A 122 -5.32 12.61 -12.23
CA VAL A 122 -5.30 13.13 -13.60
C VAL A 122 -6.73 13.46 -14.07
N GLY A 123 -7.74 12.83 -13.49
CA GLY A 123 -9.16 13.11 -13.72
C GLY A 123 -10.00 11.93 -14.23
N ALA A 124 -9.41 10.74 -14.39
CA ALA A 124 -10.12 9.54 -14.81
C ALA A 124 -10.83 8.86 -13.64
N LEU A 125 -12.14 9.08 -13.52
CA LEU A 125 -12.96 8.56 -12.42
C LEU A 125 -13.28 7.05 -12.55
N THR A 126 -13.57 6.57 -13.75
CA THR A 126 -14.11 5.21 -13.99
C THR A 126 -13.17 4.08 -13.56
N PRO A 127 -11.85 4.11 -13.88
CA PRO A 127 -10.94 3.04 -13.47
C PRO A 127 -10.85 2.86 -11.96
N SER A 128 -11.07 3.94 -11.20
CA SER A 128 -11.03 3.89 -9.73
C SER A 128 -12.13 3.02 -9.13
N LEU A 129 -13.35 3.11 -9.68
CA LEU A 129 -14.49 2.33 -9.22
C LEU A 129 -14.30 0.83 -9.53
N TRP A 130 -13.88 0.51 -10.75
CA TRP A 130 -13.62 -0.87 -11.17
C TRP A 130 -12.47 -1.51 -10.38
N GLY A 131 -11.36 -0.79 -10.20
CA GLY A 131 -10.24 -1.30 -9.42
C GLY A 131 -10.61 -1.49 -7.95
N PHE A 132 -11.44 -0.62 -7.37
CA PHE A 132 -11.84 -0.75 -5.95
C PHE A 132 -12.80 -1.91 -5.70
N GLU A 133 -13.60 -2.31 -6.69
CA GLU A 133 -14.42 -3.54 -6.62
C GLU A 133 -13.53 -4.80 -6.50
N GLU A 134 -12.50 -4.90 -7.34
CA GLU A 134 -11.54 -6.01 -7.25
C GLU A 134 -10.74 -5.95 -5.94
N ARG A 135 -10.40 -4.74 -5.49
CA ARG A 135 -9.74 -4.52 -4.20
C ARG A 135 -10.60 -5.00 -3.02
N GLU A 136 -11.91 -4.80 -3.08
CA GLU A 136 -12.87 -5.27 -2.07
C GLU A 136 -12.93 -6.81 -2.02
N THR A 137 -12.90 -7.45 -3.19
CA THR A 137 -12.82 -8.92 -3.30
C THR A 137 -11.57 -9.45 -2.61
N LEU A 138 -10.42 -8.81 -2.83
CA LEU A 138 -9.16 -9.17 -2.16
C LEU A 138 -9.19 -8.91 -0.64
N MET A 139 -9.85 -7.83 -0.20
CA MET A 139 -10.06 -7.58 1.24
C MET A 139 -10.92 -8.63 1.92
N THR A 140 -11.87 -9.23 1.20
CA THR A 140 -12.67 -10.36 1.70
C THR A 140 -11.78 -11.57 1.99
N PHE A 141 -10.72 -11.79 1.21
CA PHE A 141 -9.74 -12.85 1.49
C PHE A 141 -8.94 -12.55 2.76
N TYR A 142 -8.57 -11.29 3.00
CA TYR A 142 -7.89 -10.85 4.22
C TYR A 142 -8.78 -11.08 5.45
N GLU A 143 -10.05 -10.72 5.34
CA GLU A 143 -11.04 -10.91 6.40
C GLU A 143 -11.21 -12.39 6.75
N ARG A 144 -11.34 -13.27 5.75
CA ARG A 144 -11.51 -14.71 5.97
C ARG A 144 -10.31 -15.35 6.67
N VAL A 145 -9.10 -14.88 6.41
CA VAL A 145 -7.87 -15.46 6.98
C VAL A 145 -7.53 -14.89 8.35
N SER A 146 -7.67 -13.58 8.53
CA SER A 146 -7.19 -12.88 9.72
C SER A 146 -8.31 -12.42 10.67
N GLY A 147 -9.54 -12.32 10.17
CA GLY A 147 -10.67 -11.69 10.85
C GLY A 147 -10.70 -10.16 10.71
N SER A 148 -9.72 -9.57 10.02
CA SER A 148 -9.60 -8.12 9.78
C SER A 148 -9.42 -7.85 8.29
N ARG A 149 -9.96 -6.73 7.81
CA ARG A 149 -9.97 -6.37 6.38
C ARG A 149 -8.69 -5.68 5.90
N LEU A 150 -8.03 -4.94 6.80
CA LEU A 150 -6.85 -4.13 6.49
C LEU A 150 -5.65 -4.61 7.30
N HIS A 151 -5.65 -4.34 8.62
CA HIS A 151 -4.56 -4.73 9.50
C HIS A 151 -4.76 -6.17 9.97
N ALA A 152 -4.11 -7.13 9.31
CA ALA A 152 -4.34 -8.55 9.48
C ALA A 152 -3.58 -9.14 10.68
N ASN A 153 -2.37 -8.67 10.97
CA ASN A 153 -1.46 -9.20 11.98
C ASN A 153 -1.34 -10.73 11.91
N TYR A 154 -1.23 -11.23 10.68
CA TYR A 154 -1.40 -12.64 10.33
C TYR A 154 -0.06 -13.39 10.27
N PHE A 155 0.96 -12.77 9.70
CA PHE A 155 2.32 -13.29 9.73
C PHE A 155 2.95 -13.02 11.10
N ARG A 156 3.63 -14.05 11.59
CA ARG A 156 4.34 -14.01 12.87
C ARG A 156 5.74 -14.57 12.66
N ALA A 157 6.69 -14.14 13.47
CA ALA A 157 7.99 -14.81 13.51
C ALA A 157 7.79 -16.31 13.81
N GLY A 158 8.30 -17.16 12.93
CA GLY A 158 8.11 -18.62 12.95
C GLY A 158 7.07 -19.16 11.98
N GLY A 159 6.36 -18.32 11.22
CA GLY A 159 5.43 -18.74 10.17
C GLY A 159 4.16 -17.89 10.06
N VAL A 160 3.00 -18.55 10.15
CA VAL A 160 1.68 -17.92 10.07
C VAL A 160 0.90 -18.18 11.36
N HIS A 161 0.05 -17.24 11.77
CA HIS A 161 -0.70 -17.36 13.03
C HIS A 161 -1.72 -18.51 13.00
N ARG A 162 -2.42 -18.70 11.87
CA ARG A 162 -3.46 -19.71 11.66
C ARG A 162 -3.38 -20.24 10.23
N ASP A 163 -3.84 -21.46 9.99
CA ASP A 163 -3.93 -22.00 8.63
C ASP A 163 -5.12 -21.41 7.85
N LEU A 164 -5.13 -21.61 6.54
CA LEU A 164 -6.18 -21.14 5.65
C LEU A 164 -7.54 -21.78 6.00
N PRO A 165 -8.65 -21.02 5.98
CA PRO A 165 -9.98 -21.58 6.10
C PRO A 165 -10.33 -22.44 4.87
N ARG A 166 -11.22 -23.42 5.07
CA ARG A 166 -11.68 -24.31 3.99
C ARG A 166 -12.35 -23.50 2.86
N GLY A 167 -12.08 -23.89 1.61
CA GLY A 167 -12.65 -23.27 0.40
C GLY A 167 -11.98 -21.98 -0.06
N LEU A 168 -11.11 -21.34 0.74
CA LEU A 168 -10.49 -20.07 0.33
C LEU A 168 -9.59 -20.20 -0.91
N VAL A 169 -8.87 -21.31 -1.03
CA VAL A 169 -8.00 -21.56 -2.19
C VAL A 169 -8.81 -21.59 -3.49
N GLU A 170 -10.01 -22.19 -3.48
CA GLU A 170 -10.88 -22.24 -4.65
C GLU A 170 -11.38 -20.85 -5.04
N ASP A 171 -11.66 -19.99 -4.06
CA ASP A 171 -12.14 -18.63 -4.32
C ASP A 171 -11.01 -17.72 -4.83
N ILE A 172 -9.78 -17.88 -4.33
CA ILE A 172 -8.59 -17.22 -4.89
C ILE A 172 -8.36 -17.67 -6.33
N LEU A 173 -8.54 -18.96 -6.64
CA LEU A 173 -8.41 -19.47 -8.01
C LEU A 173 -9.47 -18.85 -8.96
N LYS A 174 -10.72 -18.73 -8.50
CA LYS A 174 -11.78 -18.05 -9.28
C LYS A 174 -11.42 -16.58 -9.54
N PHE A 175 -10.88 -15.88 -8.54
CA PHE A 175 -10.39 -14.52 -8.71
C PHE A 175 -9.30 -14.43 -9.77
N CYS A 176 -8.31 -15.32 -9.76
CA CYS A 176 -7.24 -15.34 -10.76
C CYS A 176 -7.75 -15.55 -12.20
N VAL A 177 -8.89 -16.21 -12.40
CA VAL A 177 -9.50 -16.39 -13.73
C VAL A 177 -10.25 -15.14 -14.21
N ASN A 178 -10.89 -14.41 -13.30
CA ASN A 178 -11.72 -13.26 -13.63
C ASN A 178 -10.91 -11.95 -13.70
N PHE A 179 -9.98 -11.75 -12.77
CA PHE A 179 -9.21 -10.51 -12.60
C PHE A 179 -8.47 -10.03 -13.87
N PRO A 180 -7.88 -10.89 -14.72
CA PRO A 180 -7.24 -10.45 -15.96
C PRO A 180 -8.17 -9.69 -16.91
N LYS A 181 -9.48 -9.98 -16.90
CA LYS A 181 -10.45 -9.26 -17.74
C LYS A 181 -10.56 -7.80 -17.31
N VAL A 182 -10.63 -7.55 -16.01
CA VAL A 182 -10.73 -6.21 -15.43
C VAL A 182 -9.45 -5.42 -15.68
N ILE A 183 -8.28 -6.07 -15.60
CA ILE A 183 -7.00 -5.44 -15.97
C ILE A 183 -7.04 -4.95 -17.41
N ASN A 184 -7.47 -5.81 -18.36
CA ASN A 184 -7.53 -5.44 -19.77
C ASN A 184 -8.51 -4.27 -20.03
N GLU A 185 -9.63 -4.22 -19.31
CA GLU A 185 -10.59 -3.11 -19.40
C GLU A 185 -10.00 -1.79 -18.88
N ILE A 186 -9.27 -1.82 -17.76
CA ILE A 186 -8.55 -0.66 -17.23
C ILE A 186 -7.43 -0.22 -18.17
N GLU A 187 -6.67 -1.17 -18.72
CA GLU A 187 -5.58 -0.92 -19.67
C GLU A 187 -6.09 -0.25 -20.95
N THR A 188 -7.22 -0.74 -21.49
CA THR A 188 -7.86 -0.17 -22.69
C THR A 188 -8.23 1.30 -22.52
N LEU A 189 -8.59 1.72 -21.30
CA LEU A 189 -8.95 3.12 -21.03
C LEU A 189 -7.75 4.04 -20.77
N LEU A 190 -6.65 3.50 -20.22
CA LEU A 190 -5.54 4.32 -19.72
C LEU A 190 -4.32 4.30 -20.63
N THR A 191 -3.92 3.15 -21.16
CA THR A 191 -2.60 2.97 -21.78
C THR A 191 -2.48 3.65 -23.13
N ASP A 192 -3.48 3.49 -24.00
CA ASP A 192 -3.49 4.07 -25.36
C ASP A 192 -4.29 5.39 -25.44
N ASN A 193 -4.54 6.03 -24.28
CA ASN A 193 -5.26 7.29 -24.24
C ASN A 193 -4.38 8.45 -24.73
N ARG A 194 -4.96 9.37 -25.51
CA ARG A 194 -4.24 10.48 -26.17
C ARG A 194 -4.06 11.70 -25.29
#